data_AF-A0A966BF02-F1
#
_entry.id   AF-A0A966BF02-F1
#
_cell.length_a   1.000
_cell.length_b   1.000
_cell.length_c   1.000
_cell.angle_alpha   90.00
_cell.angle_beta   90.00
_cell.angle_gamma   90.00
#
_symmetry.space_group_name_H-M   'P 1'
#
loop_
_entity.id
_entity.type
_entity.pdbx_description
1 polymer ?
#
loop_
_entity_poly.entity_id
_entity_poly.type
_entity_poly.pdbx_seq_one_letter_code
_entity_poly.pdbx_strand_id
1 'polypeptide(L)' 'MSLQNQLSAANIPIEYRNIWEEPDAASFVRANASGTDIVPTLSVGTTVLVNPSAGEVLDAMREQVPHLIPAT' A
#
# COMPACT_ATOMS: atom_id res chain seq x y z
N MET A 1 -3.22 -12.45 -10.52
CA MET A 1 -4.16 -11.79 -9.60
C MET A 1 -3.60 -10.42 -9.28
N SER A 2 -4.44 -9.39 -9.09
CA SER A 2 -3.98 -8.06 -8.66
C SER A 2 -3.57 -8.08 -7.19
N LEU A 3 -2.66 -7.16 -6.78
CA LEU A 3 -2.27 -6.97 -5.39
C LEU A 3 -3.49 -6.74 -4.49
N GLN A 4 -4.42 -5.91 -4.94
CA GLN A 4 -5.67 -5.62 -4.23
C GLN A 4 -6.46 -6.88 -3.87
N ASN A 5 -6.61 -7.81 -4.81
CA ASN A 5 -7.35 -9.04 -4.58
C ASN A 5 -6.63 -9.95 -3.57
N GLN A 6 -5.29 -9.99 -3.63
CA GLN A 6 -4.48 -10.80 -2.71
C GLN A 6 -4.60 -10.29 -1.27
N LEU A 7 -4.49 -8.98 -1.06
CA LEU A 7 -4.61 -8.40 0.28
C LEU A 7 -6.03 -8.48 0.83
N SER A 8 -7.04 -8.31 -0.02
CA SER A 8 -8.45 -8.47 0.36
C SER A 8 -8.75 -9.92 0.79
N ALA A 9 -8.22 -10.91 0.07
CA ALA A 9 -8.36 -12.33 0.44
C ALA A 9 -7.68 -12.67 1.78
N ALA A 10 -6.64 -11.91 2.15
CA ALA A 10 -5.95 -12.03 3.44
C ALA A 10 -6.61 -11.21 4.57
N ASN A 11 -7.81 -10.63 4.34
CA ASN A 11 -8.54 -9.78 5.29
C ASN A 11 -7.71 -8.60 5.84
N ILE A 12 -6.78 -8.08 5.03
CA ILE A 12 -5.98 -6.93 5.42
C ILE A 12 -6.84 -5.66 5.38
N PRO A 13 -6.88 -4.87 6.46
CA PRO A 13 -7.57 -3.58 6.44
C PRO A 13 -6.79 -2.60 5.54
N ILE A 14 -7.47 -2.04 4.53
CA ILE A 14 -6.87 -1.11 3.56
C ILE A 14 -7.79 0.09 3.37
N GLU A 15 -7.21 1.28 3.46
CA GLU A 15 -7.83 2.53 3.00
C GLU A 15 -7.37 2.82 1.57
N TYR A 16 -8.32 3.01 0.66
CA TYR A 16 -8.03 3.31 -0.74
C TYR A 16 -8.15 4.81 -0.99
N ARG A 17 -7.17 5.35 -1.72
CA ARG A 17 -7.13 6.76 -2.15
C ARG A 17 -6.97 6.82 -3.67
N ASN A 18 -7.78 7.65 -4.32
CA ASN A 18 -7.80 7.75 -5.77
C ASN A 18 -6.98 8.96 -6.22
N ILE A 19 -5.80 8.72 -6.80
CA ILE A 19 -4.89 9.80 -7.22
C ILE A 19 -5.44 10.67 -8.37
N TRP A 20 -6.42 10.18 -9.14
CA TRP A 20 -7.01 10.96 -10.24
C TRP A 20 -8.11 11.90 -9.75
N GLU A 21 -8.66 11.64 -8.56
CA GLU A 21 -9.71 12.46 -7.92
C GLU A 21 -9.17 13.30 -6.75
N GLU A 22 -8.08 12.86 -6.13
CA GLU A 22 -7.49 13.44 -4.93
C GLU A 22 -6.08 13.98 -5.22
N PRO A 23 -5.92 15.30 -5.42
CA PRO A 23 -4.62 15.91 -5.74
C PRO A 23 -3.54 15.66 -4.68
N ASP A 24 -3.92 15.54 -3.41
CA ASP A 24 -3.00 15.26 -2.31
C ASP A 24 -2.45 13.83 -2.41
N ALA A 25 -3.28 12.87 -2.83
CA ALA A 25 -2.84 11.49 -3.05
C ALA A 25 -1.90 11.39 -4.26
N ALA A 26 -2.17 12.12 -5.36
CA ALA A 26 -1.25 12.21 -6.49
C ALA A 26 0.10 12.82 -6.09
N SER A 27 0.08 13.90 -5.29
CA SER A 27 1.28 14.53 -4.76
C SER A 27 2.09 13.56 -3.90
N PHE A 28 1.43 12.78 -3.05
CA PHE A 28 2.06 11.73 -2.24
C PHE A 28 2.74 10.66 -3.12
N VAL A 29 2.04 10.16 -4.16
CA VAL A 29 2.61 9.16 -5.06
C VAL A 29 3.84 9.71 -5.78
N ARG A 30 3.76 10.90 -6.38
CA ARG A 30 4.88 11.52 -7.09
C ARG A 30 6.08 11.76 -6.19
N ALA A 31 5.86 12.18 -4.94
CA ALA A 31 6.93 12.40 -3.99
C ALA A 31 7.70 11.12 -3.66
N ASN A 32 7.03 9.96 -3.64
CA ASN A 32 7.62 8.67 -3.26
C ASN A 32 8.04 7.80 -4.46
N ALA A 33 7.44 8.00 -5.62
CA ALA A 33 7.70 7.24 -6.85
C ALA A 33 8.59 8.01 -7.83
N SER A 34 9.61 8.73 -7.33
CA SER A 34 10.58 9.47 -8.15
C SER A 34 9.94 10.43 -9.19
N GLY A 35 8.83 11.07 -8.82
CA GLY A 35 8.09 12.00 -9.67
C GLY A 35 7.09 11.36 -10.64
N THR A 36 6.88 10.04 -10.57
CA THR A 36 5.96 9.31 -11.46
C THR A 36 4.63 8.96 -10.78
N ASP A 37 3.61 8.64 -11.59
CA ASP A 37 2.29 8.20 -11.12
C ASP A 37 2.18 6.66 -11.08
N ILE A 38 3.21 5.99 -10.54
CA ILE A 38 3.23 4.53 -10.44
C ILE A 38 2.26 4.05 -9.35
N VAL A 39 1.36 3.14 -9.74
CA VAL A 39 0.38 2.52 -8.86
C VAL A 39 0.44 0.98 -8.98
N PRO A 40 0.13 0.23 -7.91
CA PRO A 40 -0.25 0.72 -6.58
C PRO A 40 0.95 1.24 -5.78
N THR A 41 0.76 2.34 -5.04
CA THR A 41 1.73 2.84 -4.05
C THR A 41 1.05 2.79 -2.68
N LEU A 42 1.71 2.19 -1.69
CA LEU A 42 1.14 1.94 -0.36
C LEU A 42 2.00 2.58 0.71
N SER A 43 1.35 3.08 1.76
CA SER A 43 2.00 3.43 3.02
C SER A 43 1.65 2.37 4.06
N VAL A 44 2.66 1.81 4.72
CA VAL A 44 2.54 0.83 5.80
C VAL A 44 3.31 1.35 7.00
N GLY A 45 2.60 1.87 8.00
CA GLY A 45 3.23 2.64 9.08
C GLY A 45 4.02 3.82 8.50
N THR A 46 5.33 3.88 8.77
CA THR A 46 6.22 4.90 8.20
C THR A 46 6.89 4.49 6.89
N THR A 47 6.68 3.24 6.43
CA THR A 47 7.32 2.71 5.23
C THR A 47 6.43 2.94 4.01
N VAL A 48 6.99 3.45 2.92
CA VAL A 48 6.29 3.60 1.64
C VAL A 48 6.82 2.59 0.64
N LEU A 49 5.91 1.89 -0.04
CA LEU A 49 6.19 0.86 -1.02
C LEU A 49 5.61 1.28 -2.38
N VAL A 50 6.44 1.30 -3.42
CA VAL A 50 6.05 1.70 -4.78
C VAL A 50 5.94 0.45 -5.66
N ASN A 51 4.74 0.17 -6.16
CA ASN A 51 4.39 -1.03 -6.92
C ASN A 51 4.87 -2.36 -6.29
N PRO A 52 4.58 -2.62 -5.00
CA PRO A 52 5.05 -3.82 -4.32
C PRO A 52 4.27 -5.08 -4.70
N SER A 53 4.86 -6.22 -4.38
CA SER A 53 4.19 -7.52 -4.28
C SER A 53 3.44 -7.68 -2.94
N ALA A 54 2.51 -8.63 -2.86
CA ALA A 54 1.81 -8.92 -1.60
C ALA A 54 2.75 -9.40 -0.47
N GLY A 55 3.85 -10.09 -0.82
CA GLY A 55 4.86 -10.50 0.15
C GLY A 55 5.55 -9.31 0.80
N GLU A 56 5.99 -8.33 0.00
CA GLU A 56 6.63 -7.11 0.49
C GLU A 56 5.69 -6.29 1.40
N VAL A 57 4.40 -6.22 1.05
CA VAL A 57 3.40 -5.56 1.91
C VAL A 57 3.28 -6.29 3.26
N LEU A 58 3.17 -7.62 3.25
CA LEU A 58 3.05 -8.39 4.49
C LEU A 58 4.31 -8.29 5.36
N ASP A 59 5.50 -8.29 4.76
CA ASP A 59 6.76 -8.13 5.49
C ASP A 59 6.85 -6.74 6.13
N ALA A 60 6.51 -5.68 5.39
CA ALA A 60 6.42 -4.33 5.95
C ALA A 60 5.37 -4.24 7.07
N MET A 61 4.22 -4.92 6.93
CA MET A 61 3.19 -4.94 7.97
C MET A 61 3.68 -5.64 9.24
N ARG A 62 4.44 -6.74 9.12
CA ARG A 62 4.98 -7.47 10.28
C ARG A 62 5.94 -6.60 11.10
N GLU A 63 6.69 -5.75 10.42
CA GLU A 63 7.63 -4.84 11.05
C GLU A 63 6.94 -3.60 11.65
N GLN A 64 6.06 -2.97 10.87
CA GLN A 64 5.54 -1.62 11.20
C GLN A 64 4.21 -1.65 11.96
N VAL A 65 3.32 -2.58 11.62
CA VAL A 65 1.94 -2.64 12.11
C VAL A 65 1.47 -4.09 12.36
N PRO A 66 2.22 -4.91 13.13
CA PRO A 66 1.92 -6.33 13.28
C PRO A 66 0.52 -6.59 13.87
N HIS A 67 -0.02 -5.65 14.64
CA HIS A 67 -1.36 -5.72 15.23
C HIS A 67 -2.52 -5.60 14.22
N LEU A 68 -2.24 -5.20 12.97
CA LEU A 68 -3.23 -5.13 11.89
C LEU A 68 -3.24 -6.39 11.00
N ILE A 69 -2.32 -7.33 11.24
CA ILE A 69 -2.32 -8.61 10.54
C ILE A 69 -3.34 -9.53 11.23
N PRO A 70 -4.36 -10.02 10.51
CA PRO A 70 -5.34 -10.93 11.09
C PRO A 70 -4.66 -12.19 11.62
N ALA A 71 -5.02 -12.60 12.84
CA ALA A 71 -4.68 -13.93 13.33
C ALA A 71 -5.38 -14.96 12.42
N THR A 72 -4.57 -15.81 11.79
CA THR A 72 -5.07 -16.92 10.94
C THR A 72 -5.82 -17.95 11.77
#